data_AF-A0A5B7SWR5-F1
#
_entry.id   AF-A0A5B7SWR5-F1
#
_cell.length_a   1.000
_cell.length_b   1.000
_cell.length_c   1.000
_cell.angle_alpha   90.00
_cell.angle_beta   90.00
_cell.angle_gamma   90.00
#
_symmetry.space_group_name_H-M   'P 1'
#
loop_
_entity.id
_entity.type
_entity.pdbx_description
1 polymer ?
#
loop_
_entity_poly.entity_id
_entity_poly.type
_entity_poly.pdbx_seq_one_letter_code
_entity_poly.pdbx_strand_id
1 'polypeptide(L)'
;MKTSIVLLALIVLNTSALLSEPLAVLVKGINPWLLVAFEIVLLLILYINNQLKGLHEISKIDLSGIELFVIKPKGKTDSKS
;
A
#
# COMPACT_ATOMS: atom_id res chain seq x y z
N MET A 1 33.29 -17.97 7.78
CA MET A 1 32.03 -17.22 7.54
C MET A 1 32.28 -15.89 6.81
N LYS A 2 33.21 -15.03 7.25
CA LYS A 2 33.47 -13.72 6.62
C LYS A 2 34.09 -13.81 5.22
N THR A 3 34.98 -14.78 5.00
CA THR A 3 35.64 -15.03 3.70
C THR A 3 34.68 -15.54 2.63
N SER A 4 33.67 -16.34 3.00
CA SER A 4 32.64 -16.80 2.06
C SER A 4 31.76 -15.67 1.55
N ILE A 5 31.45 -14.66 2.38
CA ILE A 5 30.68 -13.48 1.93
C ILE A 5 31.47 -12.67 0.91
N VAL A 6 32.79 -12.55 1.11
CA VAL A 6 33.70 -11.84 0.20
C VAL A 6 33.80 -12.57 -1.13
N LEU A 7 33.96 -13.89 -1.10
CA LEU A 7 33.97 -14.72 -2.32
C LEU A 7 32.65 -14.63 -3.09
N LEU A 8 31.52 -14.69 -2.39
CA LEU A 8 30.20 -14.54 -3.00
C LEU A 8 30.05 -13.16 -3.66
N ALA A 9 30.45 -12.08 -2.96
CA ALA A 9 30.41 -10.73 -3.51
C ALA A 9 31.30 -10.59 -4.76
N LEU A 10 32.49 -11.18 -4.77
CA LEU A 10 33.38 -11.17 -5.93
C LEU A 10 32.78 -11.90 -7.13
N ILE A 11 32.13 -13.05 -6.91
CA ILE A 11 31.45 -13.80 -7.98
C ILE A 11 30.27 -13.00 -8.53
N VAL A 12 29.45 -12.41 -7.66
CA VAL A 12 28.31 -11.58 -8.08
C VAL A 12 28.80 -10.36 -8.85
N LEU A 13 29.79 -9.63 -8.35
CA LEU A 13 30.33 -8.44 -9.03
C LEU A 13 30.94 -8.77 -10.39
N ASN A 14 31.71 -9.86 -10.49
CA ASN A 14 32.31 -10.28 -11.76
C ASN A 14 31.23 -10.68 -12.78
N THR A 15 30.22 -11.44 -12.33
CA THR A 15 29.09 -11.83 -13.18
C THR A 15 28.24 -10.63 -13.61
N SER A 16 27.96 -9.70 -12.68
CA SER A 16 27.25 -8.45 -13.00
C SER A 16 28.03 -7.58 -13.98
N ALA A 17 29.35 -7.53 -13.89
CA ALA A 17 30.19 -6.82 -14.86
C ALA A 17 30.08 -7.48 -16.26
N LEU A 18 30.15 -8.80 -16.33
CA LEU A 18 30.03 -9.56 -17.58
C LEU A 18 28.64 -9.42 -18.23
N LEU A 19 27.60 -9.27 -17.41
CA LEU A 19 26.21 -9.07 -17.86
C LEU A 19 25.83 -7.59 -18.06
N SER A 20 26.67 -6.64 -17.63
CA SER A 20 26.33 -5.21 -17.67
C SER A 20 26.13 -4.69 -19.09
N GLU A 21 26.95 -5.15 -20.03
CA GLU A 21 26.94 -4.73 -21.43
C GLU A 21 25.68 -5.21 -22.18
N PRO A 22 25.30 -6.51 -22.16
CA PRO A 22 24.05 -6.94 -22.79
C PRO A 22 22.81 -6.34 -22.12
N LEU A 23 22.83 -6.15 -20.80
CA LEU A 23 21.75 -5.45 -20.10
C LEU A 23 21.67 -3.97 -20.49
N ALA A 24 22.81 -3.29 -20.62
CA ALA A 24 22.84 -1.91 -21.07
C ALA A 24 22.25 -1.77 -22.48
N VAL A 25 22.58 -2.69 -23.40
CA VAL A 25 21.98 -2.72 -24.74
C VAL A 25 20.47 -2.97 -24.69
N LEU A 26 20.00 -3.89 -23.85
CA LEU A 26 18.58 -4.18 -23.66
C LEU A 26 17.79 -2.98 -23.15
N VAL A 27 18.35 -2.25 -22.18
CA VAL A 27 17.68 -1.12 -21.52
C VAL A 27 17.90 0.20 -22.29
N LYS A 28 18.87 0.29 -23.19
CA LYS A 28 19.17 1.50 -24.00
C LYS A 28 17.98 2.01 -24.81
N GLY A 29 17.08 1.13 -25.23
CA GLY A 29 15.86 1.49 -25.97
C GLY A 29 14.69 1.91 -25.08
N ILE A 30 14.77 1.70 -23.77
CA ILE A 30 13.70 1.99 -22.83
C ILE A 30 13.81 3.45 -22.40
N ASN A 31 12.74 4.22 -22.59
CA ASN A 31 12.67 5.59 -22.09
C ASN A 31 12.59 5.56 -20.55
N PRO A 32 13.56 6.16 -19.82
CA PRO A 32 13.55 6.20 -18.35
C PRO A 32 12.27 6.82 -17.78
N TRP A 33 11.64 7.75 -18.50
CA TRP A 33 10.38 8.37 -18.09
C TRP A 33 9.21 7.39 -18.00
N LEU A 34 9.22 6.31 -18.79
CA LEU A 34 8.20 5.27 -18.71
C LEU A 34 8.29 4.53 -17.37
N LEU A 35 9.51 4.24 -16.91
CA LEU A 35 9.74 3.60 -15.61
C LEU A 35 9.34 4.52 -14.46
N VAL A 36 9.68 5.81 -14.54
CA VAL A 36 9.28 6.81 -13.54
C VAL A 36 7.76 6.95 -13.48
N ALA A 37 7.09 7.04 -14.64
CA ALA A 37 5.63 7.10 -14.69
C ALA A 37 4.99 5.84 -14.08
N PHE A 38 5.53 4.66 -14.38
CA PHE A 38 5.05 3.40 -13.82
C PHE A 38 5.21 3.34 -12.30
N GLU A 39 6.34 3.79 -11.77
CA GLU A 39 6.58 3.89 -10.33
C GLU A 39 5.56 4.81 -9.65
N ILE A 40 5.31 5.99 -10.23
CA ILE A 40 4.30 6.93 -9.69
C ILE A 40 2.92 6.29 -9.64
N VAL A 41 2.53 5.57 -10.70
CA VAL A 41 1.24 4.85 -10.75
C VAL A 41 1.17 3.77 -9.67
N LEU A 42 2.23 2.99 -9.48
CA LEU A 42 2.28 1.97 -8.42
C LEU A 42 2.14 2.57 -7.02
N LEU A 43 2.85 3.67 -6.75
CA LEU A 43 2.76 4.37 -5.46
C LEU A 43 1.36 4.94 -5.22
N LEU A 44 0.70 5.47 -6.24
CA LEU A 44 -0.69 5.92 -6.16
C LEU A 44 -1.65 4.77 -5.84
N ILE A 45 -1.53 3.64 -6.53
CA ILE A 45 -2.35 2.44 -6.28
C ILE A 45 -2.13 1.96 -4.83
N LEU A 46 -0.88 1.91 -4.37
CA LEU A 46 -0.55 1.52 -3.00
C LEU A 46 -1.18 2.46 -1.97
N TYR A 47 -1.09 3.78 -2.21
CA TYR A 47 -1.68 4.78 -1.34
C TYR A 47 -3.20 4.62 -1.23
N ILE A 48 -3.89 4.50 -2.37
CA ILE A 48 -5.36 4.30 -2.40
C ILE A 48 -5.74 3.00 -1.67
N ASN A 49 -5.03 1.91 -1.94
CA ASN A 49 -5.27 0.63 -1.29
C ASN A 49 -5.11 0.71 0.24
N ASN A 50 -4.10 1.44 0.72
CA ASN A 50 -3.91 1.63 2.16
C ASN A 50 -5.03 2.48 2.79
N GLN A 51 -5.48 3.53 2.11
CA GLN A 51 -6.61 4.33 2.58
C GLN A 51 -7.91 3.51 2.62
N LEU A 52 -8.18 2.71 1.60
CA LEU A 52 -9.36 1.83 1.56
C LEU A 52 -9.33 0.78 2.68
N LYS A 53 -8.15 0.23 3.00
CA LYS A 53 -7.99 -0.68 4.14
C LYS A 53 -8.28 0.01 5.47
N GLY A 54 -7.77 1.23 5.68
CA GLY A 54 -8.07 2.02 6.87
C GLY A 54 -9.56 2.35 7.00
N LEU A 55 -10.22 2.72 5.89
CA LEU A 55 -11.67 2.95 5.86
C LEU A 55 -12.45 1.68 6.17
N HIS A 56 -12.03 0.53 5.63
CA HIS A 56 -12.65 -0.75 5.91
C HIS A 56 -12.52 -1.14 7.40
N GLU A 57 -11.38 -0.88 8.03
CA GLU A 57 -11.20 -1.07 9.47
C GLU A 57 -12.09 -0.14 10.31
N ILE A 58 -12.21 1.14 9.93
CA ILE A 58 -13.11 2.09 10.61
C ILE A 58 -14.57 1.69 10.42
N SER A 59 -14.97 1.18 9.25
CA SER A 59 -16.33 0.71 8.99
C SER A 59 -16.70 -0.57 9.75
N LYS A 60 -15.69 -1.33 10.22
CA LYS A 60 -15.85 -2.48 11.11
C LYS A 60 -15.99 -2.08 12.58
N ILE A 61 -15.83 -0.80 12.92
CA ILE A 61 -16.16 -0.32 14.27
C ILE A 61 -17.66 -0.55 14.44
N ASP A 62 -17.96 -1.54 15.26
CA ASP A 62 -19.31 -1.95 15.58
C ASP A 62 -20.04 -0.82 16.32
N LEU A 63 -20.77 -0.01 15.57
CA LEU A 63 -21.64 1.05 16.10
C LEU A 63 -22.81 0.47 16.93
N SER A 64 -22.93 -0.86 17.01
CA SER A 64 -23.89 -1.55 17.89
C SER A 64 -23.63 -1.28 19.38
N GLY A 65 -22.41 -0.85 19.74
CA GLY A 65 -22.07 -0.38 21.09
C GLY A 65 -22.40 1.10 21.36
N ILE A 66 -22.78 1.87 20.34
CA ILE A 66 -23.33 3.21 20.56
C ILE A 66 -24.78 3.01 20.97
N GLU A 67 -25.01 2.97 22.29
CA GLU A 67 -26.33 3.14 22.87
C GLU A 67 -26.90 4.45 22.34
N LEU A 68 -27.63 4.36 21.24
CA LEU A 68 -28.34 5.45 20.63
C LEU A 68 -29.41 5.80 21.66
N PHE A 69 -29.11 6.76 22.54
CA PHE A 69 -30.04 7.31 23.52
C PHE A 69 -31.19 7.95 22.72
N VAL A 70 -32.16 7.11 22.35
CA VAL A 70 -33.44 7.54 21.83
C VAL A 70 -34.14 8.20 23.01
N ILE A 71 -33.93 9.51 23.14
CA ILE A 71 -34.71 10.35 24.04
C ILE A 71 -36.14 10.31 23.50
N LYS A 72 -36.96 9.39 24.02
CA LYS A 72 -38.40 9.40 23.75
C LYS A 72 -38.94 10.75 24.23
N PRO A 73 -39.66 11.52 23.39
CA PRO A 73 -40.31 12.72 23.84
C PRO A 73 -41.29 12.34 24.96
N LYS A 74 -41.04 12.93 26.14
CA LYS A 74 -41.86 12.75 27.34
C LYS A 74 -43.31 13.13 27.00
N GLY A 75 -44.21 12.17 27.17
CA GLY A 75 -45.61 12.29 26.80
C GLY A 75 -46.27 13.56 27.34
N LYS A 76 -47.01 14.23 26.45
CA LYS A 76 -48.14 15.08 26.88
C LYS A 76 -49.39 14.20 26.87
N THR A 77 -49.73 13.78 28.08
CA THR A 77 -51.07 13.74 28.67
C THR A 77 -52.20 13.12 27.85
N ASP A 78 -52.75 12.04 28.42
CA ASP A 78 -54.10 11.55 28.21
C ASP A 78 -55.11 12.71 28.05
N SER A 79 -55.92 12.64 27.00
CA SER A 79 -57.29 13.17 27.03
C SER A 79 -58.13 12.42 26.01
N LYS A 80 -58.67 11.27 26.44
CA LYS A 80 -59.94 10.77 25.90
C LYS A 80 -61.05 11.68 26.44
N SER A 81 -61.83 12.27 25.56
CA SER A 81 -63.26 12.49 25.75
C SER A 81 -63.97 12.34 24.42
#